data_AF-A0A376U937-F1
#
_entry.id   AF-A0A376U937-F1
#
_cell.length_a   1.000
_cell.length_b   1.000
_cell.length_c   1.000
_cell.angle_alpha   90.00
_cell.angle_beta   90.00
_cell.angle_gamma   90.00
#
_symmetry.space_group_name_H-M   'P 1'
#
loop_
_entity.id
_entity.type
_entity.pdbx_description
1 polymer ?
#
loop_
_entity_poly.entity_id
_entity_poly.type
_entity_poly.pdbx_seq_one_letter_code
_entity_poly.pdbx_strand_id
1 'polypeptide(L)'
;MLKPEMIEKLNEQMNLELYSSLLYQQMSAWCSYHTFEGAAAFLRRHAQEEMTHMQRLFDYLTDTGNLPRINTVESPLLNIPHLMNYSRKPINTTINHAEN
;
A
#
# COMPACT_ATOMS: atom_id res chain seq x y z
N MET A 1 -9.93 13.67 -27.15
CA MET A 1 -10.56 13.96 -25.85
C MET A 1 -10.83 12.64 -25.15
N LEU A 2 -10.47 12.47 -23.88
CA LEU A 2 -10.75 11.24 -23.13
C LEU A 2 -12.27 11.06 -22.99
N LYS A 3 -12.74 9.81 -23.06
CA LYS A 3 -14.15 9.50 -22.77
C LYS A 3 -14.42 9.70 -21.26
N PRO A 4 -15.61 10.16 -20.87
CA PRO A 4 -15.98 10.33 -19.45
C PRO A 4 -15.72 9.09 -18.59
N GLU A 5 -16.06 7.91 -19.12
CA GLU A 5 -15.82 6.61 -18.46
C GLU A 5 -14.35 6.34 -18.17
N MET A 6 -13.45 6.80 -19.04
CA MET A 6 -12.01 6.62 -18.86
C MET A 6 -11.45 7.59 -17.82
N ILE A 7 -11.95 8.82 -17.80
CA ILE A 7 -11.60 9.80 -16.78
C ILE A 7 -11.99 9.27 -15.40
N GLU A 8 -13.15 8.64 -15.26
CA GLU A 8 -13.57 8.05 -13.99
C GLU A 8 -12.62 6.93 -13.55
N LYS A 9 -12.32 5.98 -14.43
CA LYS A 9 -11.40 4.87 -14.14
C LYS A 9 -9.99 5.34 -13.78
N LEU A 10 -9.49 6.40 -14.42
CA LEU A 10 -8.20 6.98 -14.09
C LEU A 10 -8.20 7.65 -12.71
N ASN A 11 -9.29 8.31 -12.33
CA ASN A 11 -9.45 8.87 -10.98
C ASN A 11 -9.60 7.77 -9.91
N GLU A 12 -10.32 6.69 -10.22
CA GLU A 12 -10.39 5.50 -9.37
C GLU A 12 -9.00 4.89 -9.17
N GLN A 13 -8.26 4.66 -10.26
CA GLN A 13 -6.91 4.11 -10.18
C GLN A 13 -5.95 5.02 -9.41
N MET A 14 -6.00 6.33 -9.64
CA MET A 14 -5.18 7.30 -8.91
C MET A 14 -5.42 7.23 -7.39
N ASN A 15 -6.68 7.10 -6.95
CA ASN A 15 -6.98 6.91 -5.54
C ASN A 15 -6.52 5.54 -5.00
N LEU A 16 -6.58 4.49 -5.83
CA LEU A 16 -6.05 3.18 -5.47
C LEU A 16 -4.53 3.21 -5.27
N GLU A 17 -3.77 3.87 -6.14
CA GLU A 17 -2.31 4.02 -5.97
C GLU A 17 -1.97 4.83 -4.71
N LEU A 18 -2.75 5.89 -4.42
CA LEU A 18 -2.60 6.66 -3.18
C LEU A 18 -2.84 5.78 -1.95
N TYR A 19 -3.91 5.00 -1.95
CA TYR A 19 -4.21 4.07 -0.87
C TYR A 19 -3.10 3.02 -0.69
N SER A 20 -2.61 2.43 -1.78
CA SER A 20 -1.48 1.48 -1.77
C SER A 20 -0.22 2.10 -1.17
N SER A 21 0.12 3.33 -1.55
CA SER A 21 1.24 4.07 -0.97
C SER A 21 1.11 4.22 0.55
N LEU A 22 -0.07 4.64 1.03
CA LEU A 22 -0.35 4.80 2.46
C LEU A 22 -0.33 3.47 3.21
N LEU A 23 -0.84 2.40 2.60
CA LEU A 23 -0.82 1.05 3.14
C LEU A 23 0.63 0.57 3.34
N TYR A 24 1.48 0.65 2.32
CA TYR A 24 2.88 0.26 2.42
C TYR A 24 3.65 1.14 3.41
N GLN A 25 3.35 2.44 3.48
CA GLN A 25 3.94 3.33 4.47
C GLN A 25 3.60 2.91 5.89
N GLN A 26 2.33 2.56 6.15
CA GLN A 26 1.89 2.13 7.47
C GLN A 26 2.43 0.73 7.82
N MET A 27 2.53 -0.18 6.85
CA MET A 27 3.21 -1.48 7.03
C MET A 27 4.71 -1.29 7.34
N SER A 28 5.39 -0.34 6.68
CA SER A 28 6.78 0.01 6.98
C SER A 28 6.93 0.46 8.43
N ALA A 29 6.02 1.32 8.91
CA ALA A 29 6.01 1.76 10.31
C ALA A 29 5.80 0.59 11.29
N TRP A 30 4.89 -0.34 10.97
CA TRP A 30 4.69 -1.55 11.78
C TRP A 30 5.95 -2.43 11.82
N CYS A 31 6.64 -2.59 10.69
CA CYS A 31 7.89 -3.35 10.62
C CYS A 31 8.99 -2.72 11.48
N SER A 32 9.20 -1.40 11.39
CA SER A 32 10.18 -0.70 12.23
C SER A 32 9.82 -0.80 13.72
N TYR A 33 8.55 -0.69 14.09
CA TYR A 33 8.11 -0.87 15.49
C TYR A 33 8.47 -2.26 16.07
N HIS A 34 8.54 -3.28 15.20
CA HIS A 34 8.93 -4.65 15.57
C HIS A 34 10.38 -4.98 15.20
N THR A 35 11.22 -3.98 14.94
CA THR A 35 12.66 -4.14 14.63
C THR A 35 12.94 -4.95 13.34
N PHE A 36 11.98 -5.01 12.42
CA PHE A 36 12.14 -5.63 11.09
C PHE A 36 12.65 -4.61 10.06
N GLU A 37 13.85 -4.05 10.29
CA GLU A 37 14.33 -2.87 9.54
C GLU A 37 14.51 -3.10 8.03
N GLY A 38 14.91 -4.30 7.61
CA GLY A 38 15.03 -4.63 6.18
C GLY A 38 13.68 -4.59 5.45
N ALA A 39 12.65 -5.17 6.08
CA ALA A 39 11.28 -5.14 5.55
C ALA A 39 10.70 -3.72 5.61
N ALA A 40 10.97 -2.97 6.67
CA ALA A 40 10.55 -1.57 6.78
C ALA A 40 11.14 -0.71 5.65
N ALA A 41 12.43 -0.85 5.35
CA ALA A 41 13.09 -0.13 4.28
C ALA A 41 12.55 -0.51 2.89
N PHE A 42 12.28 -1.80 2.67
CA PHE A 42 11.66 -2.31 1.44
C PHE A 42 10.27 -1.70 1.21
N LEU A 43 9.39 -1.80 2.21
CA LEU A 43 8.02 -1.27 2.14
C LEU A 43 8.00 0.25 1.97
N ARG A 44 8.95 0.97 2.58
CA ARG A 44 9.06 2.42 2.42
C ARG A 44 9.41 2.84 0.99
N ARG A 45 10.27 2.07 0.31
CA ARG A 45 10.57 2.30 -1.11
C ARG A 45 9.35 2.03 -1.98
N HIS A 46 8.64 0.93 -1.75
CA HIS A 46 7.40 0.64 -2.47
C HIS A 46 6.32 1.70 -2.23
N ALA A 47 6.20 2.23 -1.02
CA ALA A 47 5.29 3.35 -0.77
C ALA A 47 5.60 4.58 -1.66
N GLN A 48 6.89 4.87 -1.88
CA GLN A 48 7.33 5.96 -2.77
C GLN A 48 7.12 5.65 -4.26
N GLU A 49 7.26 4.39 -4.67
CA GLU A 49 6.94 3.94 -6.02
C GLU A 49 5.45 4.15 -6.33
N GLU A 50 4.54 3.71 -5.45
CA GLU A 50 3.10 3.90 -5.66
C GLU A 50 2.67 5.38 -5.63
N MET A 51 3.32 6.20 -4.81
CA MET A 51 3.13 7.65 -4.85
C MET A 51 3.51 8.23 -6.22
N THR A 52 4.59 7.71 -6.82
CA THR A 52 5.02 8.10 -8.17
C THR A 52 4.01 7.64 -9.23
N HIS A 53 3.42 6.45 -9.08
CA HIS A 53 2.35 5.97 -9.95
C HIS A 53 1.11 6.86 -9.87
N MET A 54 0.69 7.22 -8.66
CA MET A 54 -0.41 8.16 -8.42
C MET A 54 -0.14 9.50 -9.13
N GLN A 55 1.04 10.08 -8.93
CA GLN A 55 1.40 11.37 -9.52
C GLN A 55 1.39 11.33 -11.06
N ARG A 56 1.85 10.23 -11.66
CA ARG A 56 1.80 10.06 -13.13
C ARG A 56 0.36 10.11 -13.67
N LEU A 57 -0.59 9.49 -12.96
CA LEU A 57 -2.01 9.53 -13.34
C LEU A 57 -2.60 10.93 -13.14
N PHE A 58 -2.23 11.60 -12.05
CA PHE A 58 -2.61 12.98 -11.77
C PHE A 58 -2.16 13.94 -12.89
N ASP A 59 -0.89 13.84 -13.27
CA ASP A 59 -0.28 14.68 -14.32
C ASP A 59 -0.94 14.38 -15.67
N TYR A 60 -1.13 13.10 -16.02
CA TYR A 60 -1.80 12.71 -17.26
C TYR A 60 -3.23 13.25 -17.38
N LEU A 61 -4.02 13.19 -16.29
CA LEU A 61 -5.37 13.78 -16.27
C LEU A 61 -5.31 15.30 -16.47
N THR A 62 -4.37 15.97 -15.81
CA THR A 62 -4.16 17.42 -15.92
C THR A 62 -3.76 17.82 -17.34
N ASP A 63 -2.79 17.13 -17.94
CA ASP A 63 -2.28 17.39 -19.29
C ASP A 63 -3.32 17.17 -20.39
N THR A 64 -4.34 16.33 -20.12
CA THR A 64 -5.47 16.11 -21.03
C THR A 64 -6.61 17.12 -20.83
N GLY A 65 -6.41 18.15 -19.99
CA GLY A 65 -7.39 19.20 -19.68
C GLY A 65 -8.49 18.77 -18.72
N ASN A 66 -8.31 17.67 -17.98
CA ASN A 66 -9.27 17.17 -17.01
C ASN A 66 -8.81 17.49 -15.59
N LEU A 67 -9.76 17.65 -14.67
CA LEU A 67 -9.46 17.86 -13.26
C LEU A 67 -9.30 16.51 -12.55
N PRO A 68 -8.08 16.13 -12.09
CA PRO A 68 -7.91 14.97 -11.22
C PRO A 68 -8.62 15.20 -9.88
N ARG A 69 -9.24 14.14 -9.36
CA ARG A 69 -10.02 14.15 -8.11
C ARG A 69 -9.47 13.13 -7.13
N ILE A 70 -8.83 13.62 -6.09
CA ILE A 70 -8.47 12.81 -4.92
C ILE A 70 -9.71 12.73 -4.04
N ASN A 71 -10.18 11.51 -3.80
CA ASN A 71 -11.35 11.23 -2.97
C ASN A 71 -10.91 10.93 -1.54
N THR A 72 -11.89 10.69 -0.66
CA THR A 72 -11.61 10.18 0.68
C THR A 72 -10.83 8.88 0.59
N VAL A 73 -9.68 8.84 1.24
CA VAL A 73 -8.87 7.62 1.37
C VAL A 73 -9.10 7.03 2.75
N GLU A 74 -9.53 5.77 2.80
CA GLU A 74 -9.73 5.06 4.06
C GLU A 74 -8.40 4.84 4.79
N SER A 75 -8.44 4.85 6.11
CA SER A 75 -7.25 4.57 6.92
C SER A 75 -6.78 3.13 6.72
N PRO A 76 -5.51 2.88 6.37
CA PRO A 76 -4.98 1.53 6.15
C PRO A 76 -4.86 0.71 7.44
N LEU A 77 -5.04 1.33 8.63
CA LEU A 77 -4.89 0.69 9.93
C LEU A 77 -5.78 -0.53 10.14
N LEU A 78 -6.95 -0.58 9.50
CA LEU A 78 -7.89 -1.71 9.64
C LEU A 78 -7.38 -2.99 8.94
N ASN A 79 -6.52 -2.85 7.92
CA ASN A 79 -6.09 -3.98 7.07
C ASN A 79 -4.74 -4.59 7.49
N ILE A 80 -3.96 -3.88 8.30
CA ILE A 80 -2.62 -4.33 8.74
C ILE A 80 -2.67 -5.48 9.76
N PRO A 81 -3.56 -5.47 10.78
CA PRO A 81 -3.62 -6.55 11.76
C PRO A 81 -3.85 -7.92 11.12
N HIS A 82 -4.69 -8.02 10.08
CA HIS A 82 -4.98 -9.29 9.42
C HIS A 82 -3.76 -9.86 8.68
N LEU A 83 -3.07 -9.02 7.90
CA LEU A 83 -1.85 -9.43 7.17
C LEU A 83 -0.68 -9.76 8.11
N MET A 84 -0.51 -8.99 9.18
CA MET A 84 0.61 -9.16 10.12
C MET A 84 0.38 -10.27 11.15
N ASN A 85 -0.86 -10.68 11.40
CA ASN A 85 -1.17 -11.84 12.25
C ASN A 85 -0.67 -13.17 11.65
N TYR A 86 -0.57 -13.28 10.32
CA TYR A 86 0.00 -14.46 9.66
C TYR A 86 1.52 -14.58 9.88
N SER A 87 2.22 -13.46 10.02
CA SER A 87 3.68 -13.41 10.23
C SER A 87 4.13 -13.73 11.65
N ARG A 88 3.20 -13.77 12.61
CA ARG A 88 3.48 -14.07 14.03
C ARG A 88 3.49 -15.55 14.39
N LYS A 89 3.28 -16.48 13.45
CA LYS A 89 3.47 -17.90 13.74
C LYS A 89 4.98 -18.15 13.98
N PRO A 90 5.40 -18.51 15.20
CA PRO A 90 6.79 -18.84 15.45
C PRO A 90 7.20 -20.05 14.61
N ILE A 91 8.38 -20.01 14.00
CA ILE A 91 8.98 -21.11 13.22
C ILE A 91 9.27 -22.36 14.09
N ASN A 92 8.96 -22.35 15.39
CA ASN A 92 9.34 -23.39 16.34
C ASN A 92 8.30 -24.51 16.60
N THR A 93 7.23 -24.66 15.81
CA THR A 93 6.24 -25.74 16.07
C THR A 93 6.61 -27.14 15.53
N THR A 94 7.89 -27.48 15.37
CA THR A 94 8.29 -28.83 14.90
C THR A 94 9.40 -29.53 15.70
N ILE A 95 9.64 -29.17 16.98
CA ILE A 95 10.61 -29.89 17.83
C ILE A 95 10.04 -30.30 19.21
N ASN A 96 8.76 -30.68 19.31
CA ASN A 96 8.20 -31.20 20.57
C ASN A 96 7.42 -32.52 20.43
N HIS A 97 7.79 -33.38 19.48
CA HIS A 97 7.24 -34.74 19.35
C HIS A 97 8.33 -35.83 19.25
N ALA A 98 9.48 -35.63 19.90
CA ALA A 98 10.54 -36.65 19.93
C ALA A 98 11.16 -36.89 21.31
N GLU A 99 10.49 -36.54 22.42
CA GLU A 99 10.87 -37.02 23.76
C GLU A 99 9.61 -37.19 24.63
N ASN A 100 8.98 -38.38 24.50
CA ASN A 100 8.32 -39.14 25.56
C ASN A 100 7.83 -40.48 24.99
#